data_AF-A0A4V5ZPT9-F1
#
_entry.id   AF-A0A4V5ZPT9-F1
#
_cell.length_a   1.000
_cell.length_b   1.000
_cell.length_c   1.000
_cell.angle_alpha   90.00
_cell.angle_beta   90.00
_cell.angle_gamma   90.00
#
_symmetry.space_group_name_H-M   'P 1'
#
loop_
_entity.id
_entity.type
_entity.pdbx_description
1 polymer ?
#
loop_
_entity_poly.entity_id
_entity_poly.type
_entity_poly.pdbx_seq_one_letter_code
_entity_poly.pdbx_strand_id
1 'polypeptide(L)'
;MVIEAALIKPVVDVLLTLFRQGENLQLKSNAEAAVREAIRELLLANPDENKAEARIAVAKAAGILSEDVVLAEDMLKKHRATKTRTNGKGSTGRRRKPVEPKSDKAPAAAKPAAKKAAKKAA
;
A
#
# COMPACT_ATOMS: atom_id res chain seq x y z
N MET A 1 -40.93 5.56 -51.81
CA MET A 1 -40.11 6.08 -50.69
C MET A 1 -38.86 5.23 -50.52
N VAL A 2 -37.88 5.32 -51.44
CA VAL A 2 -36.62 4.51 -51.36
C VAL A 2 -35.44 5.37 -50.88
N ILE A 3 -35.52 6.68 -51.07
CA ILE A 3 -34.45 7.65 -50.77
C ILE A 3 -34.26 7.83 -49.26
N GLU A 4 -35.34 7.77 -48.47
CA GLU A 4 -35.25 7.93 -47.00
C GLU A 4 -34.49 6.77 -46.33
N ALA A 5 -34.62 5.54 -46.81
CA ALA A 5 -33.96 4.38 -46.21
C ALA A 5 -32.43 4.34 -46.46
N ALA A 6 -31.96 4.94 -47.56
CA ALA A 6 -30.54 4.95 -47.92
C ALA A 6 -29.71 5.91 -47.06
N LEU A 7 -30.32 7.00 -46.55
CA LEU A 7 -29.65 7.96 -45.66
C LEU A 7 -29.63 7.54 -44.19
N ILE A 8 -30.51 6.63 -43.76
CA ILE A 8 -30.60 6.25 -42.34
C ILE A 8 -29.34 5.55 -41.85
N LYS A 9 -28.81 4.58 -42.61
CA LYS A 9 -27.59 3.85 -42.22
C LYS A 9 -26.36 4.74 -42.03
N PRO A 10 -25.95 5.60 -42.99
CA PRO A 10 -24.79 6.45 -42.80
C PRO A 10 -24.97 7.45 -41.65
N VAL A 11 -26.19 7.95 -41.40
CA VAL A 11 -26.45 8.82 -40.25
C VAL A 11 -26.31 8.06 -38.94
N VAL A 12 -26.87 6.84 -38.85
CA VAL A 12 -26.73 5.97 -37.67
C VAL A 12 -25.27 5.60 -37.44
N ASP A 13 -24.49 5.32 -38.49
CA ASP A 13 -23.06 5.03 -38.37
C ASP A 13 -22.27 6.25 -37.87
N VAL A 14 -22.59 7.46 -38.34
CA VAL A 14 -21.99 8.71 -37.82
C VAL A 14 -22.36 8.92 -36.35
N LEU A 15 -23.61 8.66 -35.95
CA LEU A 15 -24.02 8.76 -34.54
C LEU A 15 -23.33 7.72 -33.65
N LEU A 16 -23.22 6.48 -34.12
CA LEU A 16 -22.53 5.41 -33.39
C LEU A 16 -21.02 5.68 -33.28
N THR A 17 -20.40 6.20 -34.32
CA THR A 17 -18.98 6.57 -34.28
C THR A 17 -18.72 7.75 -33.35
N LEU A 18 -19.58 8.78 -33.37
CA LEU A 18 -19.51 9.91 -32.43
C LEU A 18 -19.73 9.46 -30.97
N PHE A 19 -20.67 8.56 -30.73
CA PHE A 19 -20.91 7.99 -29.41
C PHE A 19 -19.68 7.22 -28.88
N ARG A 20 -19.10 6.35 -29.72
CA ARG A 20 -17.86 5.63 -29.38
C ARG A 20 -16.69 6.57 -29.12
N GLN A 21 -16.59 7.69 -29.85
CA GLN A 21 -15.56 8.71 -29.58
C GLN A 21 -15.77 9.36 -28.20
N GLY A 22 -17.02 9.66 -27.84
CA GLY A 22 -17.38 10.18 -26.52
C GLY A 22 -17.02 9.21 -25.39
N GLU A 23 -17.35 7.93 -25.52
CA GLU A 23 -16.99 6.90 -24.53
C GLU A 23 -15.47 6.77 -24.36
N ASN A 24 -14.71 6.79 -25.45
CA ASN A 24 -13.24 6.74 -25.40
C ASN A 24 -12.63 7.97 -24.69
N LEU A 25 -13.22 9.16 -24.87
CA LEU A 25 -12.78 10.37 -24.16
C LEU A 25 -13.06 10.26 -22.66
N GLN A 26 -14.23 9.76 -22.27
CA GLN A 26 -14.58 9.54 -20.87
C GLN A 26 -13.66 8.48 -20.23
N LEU A 27 -13.40 7.37 -20.92
CA LEU A 27 -12.47 6.33 -20.46
C LEU A 27 -11.07 6.89 -20.21
N LYS A 28 -10.56 7.73 -21.12
CA LYS A 28 -9.26 8.40 -20.95
C LYS A 28 -9.25 9.36 -19.77
N SER A 29 -10.27 10.21 -19.64
CA SER A 29 -10.38 11.15 -18.51
C SER A 29 -10.47 10.41 -17.16
N ASN A 30 -11.25 9.33 -17.09
CA ASN A 30 -11.36 8.50 -15.89
C ASN A 30 -10.04 7.80 -15.56
N ALA A 31 -9.32 7.33 -16.58
CA ALA A 31 -8.00 6.74 -16.40
C ALA A 31 -6.97 7.77 -15.91
N GLU A 32 -6.96 9.00 -16.43
CA GLU A 32 -6.12 10.08 -15.90
C GLU A 32 -6.45 10.41 -14.43
N ALA A 33 -7.75 10.47 -14.09
CA ALA A 33 -8.19 10.65 -12.71
C ALA A 33 -7.71 9.50 -11.82
N ALA A 34 -7.79 8.25 -12.29
CA ALA A 34 -7.30 7.08 -11.58
C ALA A 34 -5.78 7.14 -11.33
N VAL A 35 -4.98 7.61 -12.30
CA VAL A 35 -3.53 7.82 -12.10
C VAL A 35 -3.26 8.88 -11.04
N ARG A 36 -3.97 10.02 -11.10
CA ARG A 36 -3.84 11.08 -10.08
C ARG A 36 -4.20 10.57 -8.69
N GLU A 37 -5.25 9.76 -8.58
CA GLU A 37 -5.63 9.13 -7.32
C GLU A 37 -4.61 8.11 -6.85
N ALA A 38 -4.00 7.32 -7.75
CA ALA A 38 -2.93 6.39 -7.40
C ALA A 38 -1.71 7.12 -6.84
N ILE A 39 -1.31 8.22 -7.48
CA ILE A 39 -0.19 9.05 -7.01
C ILE A 39 -0.52 9.65 -5.64
N ARG A 40 -1.72 10.21 -5.45
CA ARG A 40 -2.15 10.73 -4.14
C ARG A 40 -2.13 9.67 -3.07
N GLU A 41 -2.62 8.47 -3.36
CA GLU A 41 -2.60 7.34 -2.45
C GLU A 41 -1.17 6.98 -2.03
N LEU A 42 -0.24 6.92 -3.00
CA LEU A 42 1.17 6.59 -2.77
C LEU A 42 1.94 7.68 -2.01
N LEU A 43 1.44 8.92 -1.97
CA LEU A 43 2.00 10.02 -1.19
C LEU A 43 1.49 10.07 0.25
N LEU A 44 0.47 9.27 0.61
CA LEU A 44 0.03 9.14 1.99
C LEU A 44 1.10 8.48 2.86
N ALA A 45 1.08 8.80 4.16
CA ALA A 45 2.03 8.22 5.12
C ALA A 45 1.92 6.68 5.23
N ASN A 46 0.71 6.14 5.03
CA ASN A 46 0.43 4.71 4.97
C ASN A 46 -0.39 4.43 3.70
N PRO A 47 0.26 4.15 2.56
CA PRO A 47 -0.44 3.99 1.29
C PRO A 47 -1.04 2.59 1.13
N ASP A 48 -2.24 2.53 0.53
CA ASP A 48 -2.87 1.27 0.12
C ASP A 48 -2.34 0.79 -1.23
N GLU A 49 -1.34 -0.09 -1.20
CA GLU A 49 -0.68 -0.64 -2.40
C GLU A 49 -1.66 -1.31 -3.38
N ASN A 50 -2.66 -2.03 -2.86
CA ASN A 50 -3.64 -2.74 -3.68
C ASN A 50 -4.53 -1.76 -4.46
N LYS A 51 -4.91 -0.63 -3.84
CA LYS A 51 -5.72 0.40 -4.50
C LYS A 51 -4.90 1.12 -5.56
N ALA A 52 -3.66 1.49 -5.24
CA ALA A 52 -2.75 2.12 -6.18
C ALA A 52 -2.50 1.21 -7.40
N GLU A 53 -2.23 -0.08 -7.19
CA GLU A 53 -2.01 -1.06 -8.27
C GLU A 53 -3.26 -1.24 -9.15
N ALA A 54 -4.45 -1.35 -8.56
CA ALA A 54 -5.69 -1.45 -9.32
C ALA A 54 -5.93 -0.20 -10.19
N ARG A 55 -5.70 0.99 -9.64
CA ARG A 55 -5.85 2.26 -10.37
C ARG A 55 -4.83 2.40 -11.51
N ILE A 56 -3.57 2.00 -11.28
CA ILE A 56 -2.54 1.95 -12.32
C ILE A 56 -2.92 0.94 -13.42
N ALA A 57 -3.45 -0.22 -13.05
CA ALA A 57 -3.89 -1.24 -14.00
C ALA A 57 -5.07 -0.75 -14.87
N VAL A 58 -6.03 -0.02 -14.29
CA VAL A 58 -7.12 0.62 -15.05
C VAL A 58 -6.57 1.62 -16.06
N ALA A 59 -5.59 2.43 -15.67
CA ALA A 59 -4.97 3.39 -16.59
C ALA A 59 -4.22 2.72 -17.74
N LYS A 60 -3.49 1.64 -17.44
CA LYS A 60 -2.83 0.81 -18.47
C LYS A 60 -3.84 0.17 -19.43
N ALA A 61 -4.93 -0.38 -18.91
CA ALA A 61 -5.96 -1.01 -19.72
C ALA A 61 -6.68 -0.02 -20.65
N ALA A 62 -6.82 1.24 -20.21
CA ALA A 62 -7.32 2.33 -21.03
C ALA A 62 -6.31 2.80 -22.12
N GLY A 63 -5.12 2.20 -22.18
CA GLY A 63 -4.08 2.53 -23.15
C GLY A 63 -3.40 3.87 -22.88
N ILE A 64 -3.50 4.40 -21.65
CA ILE A 64 -2.76 5.60 -21.26
C ILE A 64 -1.30 5.22 -21.03
N LEU A 65 -0.45 5.59 -21.99
CA LEU A 65 1.00 5.51 -21.92
C LEU A 65 1.55 6.89 -21.57
N SER A 66 1.24 7.38 -20.37
CA SER A 66 1.73 8.68 -19.89
C SER A 66 2.94 8.49 -18.97
N GLU A 67 3.79 9.52 -18.90
CA GLU A 67 4.90 9.60 -17.96
C GLU A 67 4.42 9.40 -16.50
N ASP A 68 3.21 9.89 -16.20
CA ASP A 68 2.58 9.74 -14.89
C ASP A 68 2.29 8.28 -14.52
N VAL A 69 1.94 7.42 -15.48
CA VAL A 69 1.74 5.99 -15.23
C VAL A 69 3.06 5.32 -14.86
N VAL A 70 4.13 5.64 -15.61
CA VAL A 70 5.49 5.13 -15.33
C VAL A 70 5.98 5.62 -13.96
N LEU A 71 5.75 6.89 -13.65
CA LEU A 71 6.05 7.46 -12.34
C LEU A 71 5.31 6.73 -11.21
N ALA A 72 3.99 6.51 -11.36
CA ALA A 72 3.18 5.82 -10.35
C ALA A 72 3.65 4.38 -10.12
N GLU A 73 4.07 3.67 -11.18
CA GLU A 73 4.67 2.34 -11.07
C GLU A 73 5.98 2.35 -10.30
N ASP A 74 6.86 3.29 -10.62
CA ASP A 74 8.14 3.44 -9.93
C ASP A 74 7.96 3.80 -8.46
N MET A 75 6.98 4.65 -8.14
CA MET A 75 6.60 4.96 -6.78
C MET A 75 6.09 3.73 -6.03
N LEU A 76 5.19 2.94 -6.64
CA LEU A 76 4.68 1.70 -6.04
C LEU A 76 5.82 0.70 -5.79
N LYS A 77 6.74 0.55 -6.74
CA LYS A 77 7.91 -0.33 -6.63
C LYS A 77 8.85 0.12 -5.50
N LYS A 78 9.14 1.41 -5.40
CA LYS A 78 9.95 1.99 -4.30
C LYS A 78 9.28 1.79 -2.94
N HIS A 79 7.97 1.95 -2.87
CA HIS A 79 7.22 1.72 -1.63
C HIS A 79 7.31 0.26 -1.20
N ARG A 80 7.03 -0.69 -2.10
CA ARG A 80 7.18 -2.14 -1.86
C ARG A 80 8.60 -2.50 -1.40
N ALA A 81 9.62 -1.98 -2.08
CA ALA A 81 11.02 -2.22 -1.72
C ALA A 81 11.40 -1.63 -0.35
N THR A 82 10.86 -0.46 0.00
CA THR A 82 11.10 0.18 1.31
C THR A 82 10.42 -0.62 2.40
N LYS A 83 9.16 -1.00 2.21
CA LYS A 83 8.37 -1.80 3.14
C LYS A 83 9.01 -3.15 3.42
N THR A 84 9.46 -3.89 2.40
CA THR A 84 10.18 -5.16 2.63
C THR A 84 11.49 -4.95 3.40
N ARG A 85 12.20 -3.85 3.16
CA ARG A 85 13.43 -3.49 3.88
C ARG A 85 13.19 -3.06 5.33
N THR A 86 12.05 -2.44 5.64
CA THR A 86 11.75 -1.88 6.97
C THR A 86 10.86 -2.80 7.83
N ASN A 87 10.10 -3.71 7.24
CA ASN A 87 9.19 -4.64 7.94
C ASN A 87 9.86 -5.49 9.02
N GLY A 88 11.18 -5.73 8.93
CA GLY A 88 11.95 -6.45 9.95
C GLY A 88 12.79 -5.56 10.88
N LYS A 89 12.87 -4.26 10.62
CA LYS A 89 13.79 -3.33 11.30
C LYS A 89 13.15 -2.55 12.44
N GLY A 90 11.83 -2.69 12.62
CA GLY A 90 11.05 -1.97 13.64
C GLY A 90 10.98 -2.62 15.03
N SER A 91 11.60 -3.78 15.29
CA SER A 91 11.43 -4.48 16.58
C SER A 91 12.72 -4.86 17.32
N THR A 92 13.90 -4.58 16.77
CA THR A 92 15.18 -4.96 17.41
C THR A 92 15.63 -4.03 18.55
N GLY A 93 14.72 -3.24 19.13
CA GLY A 93 15.00 -2.36 20.28
C GLY A 93 14.66 -2.96 21.65
N ARG A 94 13.96 -4.10 21.73
CA ARG A 94 13.70 -4.75 23.03
C ARG A 94 13.63 -6.26 22.88
N ARG A 95 14.80 -6.90 22.77
CA ARG A 95 14.94 -8.28 23.25
C ARG A 95 14.50 -8.27 24.71
N ARG A 96 13.26 -8.69 24.99
CA ARG A 96 12.90 -9.10 26.35
C ARG A 96 13.86 -10.25 26.67
N LYS A 97 14.67 -10.07 27.73
CA LYS A 97 15.45 -11.16 28.32
C LYS A 97 14.52 -12.38 28.41
N PRO A 98 14.91 -13.56 27.91
CA PRO A 98 14.23 -14.79 28.28
C PRO A 98 14.24 -14.85 29.80
N VAL A 99 13.07 -14.77 30.42
CA VAL A 99 12.91 -15.18 31.81
C VAL A 99 13.04 -16.69 31.75
N GLU A 100 14.12 -17.21 32.33
CA GLU A 100 14.27 -18.64 32.57
C GLU A 100 12.98 -19.18 33.19
N PRO A 101 12.45 -20.33 32.72
CA PRO A 101 11.29 -20.93 33.36
C PRO A 101 11.66 -21.24 34.81
N LYS A 102 11.05 -20.47 35.73
CA LYS A 102 11.06 -20.78 37.16
C LYS A 102 10.55 -22.20 37.30
N SER A 103 11.42 -23.08 37.78
CA SER A 103 11.01 -24.34 38.38
C SER A 103 9.97 -24.05 39.45
N ASP A 104 8.83 -24.71 39.32
CA ASP A 104 7.81 -24.77 40.35
C ASP A 104 8.42 -25.34 41.62
N LYS A 105 8.64 -24.49 42.62
CA LYS A 105 8.50 -24.79 44.05
C LYS A 105 8.60 -23.52 44.87
N ALA A 106 7.47 -23.07 45.38
CA ALA A 106 7.40 -22.20 46.56
C ALA A 106 7.13 -23.08 47.81
N PRO A 107 7.23 -22.56 49.04
CA PRO A 107 8.27 -21.70 49.62
C PRO A 107 8.75 -22.26 50.98
N ALA A 108 9.96 -21.94 51.45
CA ALA A 108 10.31 -22.17 52.85
C ALA A 108 11.31 -21.16 53.41
N ALA A 109 10.79 -20.37 54.35
CA ALA A 109 11.43 -19.79 55.53
C ALA A 109 12.56 -18.77 55.35
N ALA A 110 12.15 -17.49 55.44
CA ALA A 110 12.98 -16.44 55.99
C ALA A 110 13.35 -16.73 57.46
N LYS A 111 14.63 -16.56 57.83
CA LYS A 111 15.07 -16.25 59.19
C LYS A 111 16.22 -15.23 59.13
N PRO A 112 16.10 -14.05 59.74
CA PRO A 112 17.20 -13.12 59.92
C PRO A 112 17.71 -13.17 61.37
N ALA A 113 19.02 -13.45 61.57
CA ALA A 113 19.83 -13.19 62.77
C ALA A 113 21.23 -13.77 62.50
N ALA A 114 22.38 -13.18 62.84
CA ALA A 114 22.68 -12.10 63.75
C ALA A 114 24.02 -11.44 63.35
N LYS A 115 24.17 -10.18 63.76
CA LYS A 115 25.44 -9.42 63.84
C LYS A 115 26.60 -10.29 64.34
N LYS A 116 27.75 -10.22 63.65
CA LYS A 116 29.04 -10.30 64.34
C LYS A 116 29.84 -9.04 64.05
N ALA A 117 30.11 -8.35 65.14
CA ALA A 117 30.75 -7.06 65.20
C ALA A 117 32.21 -7.12 64.70
N ALA A 118 32.65 -5.95 64.27
CA ALA A 118 34.03 -5.56 64.06
C ALA A 118 35.00 -6.14 65.09
N LYS A 119 36.16 -6.61 64.61
CA LYS A 119 37.41 -6.42 65.35
C LYS A 119 38.33 -5.55 64.49
N LYS A 120 38.62 -4.38 65.04
CA LYS A 120 39.44 -3.29 64.49
C LYS A 120 40.92 -3.59 64.78
N ALA A 121 41.77 -3.17 63.84
CA ALA A 121 43.17 -2.74 63.93
C ALA A 121 44.23 -3.68 64.54
N ALA A 122 45.26 -3.99 63.74
CA ALA A 122 46.57 -3.33 63.80
C ALA A 122 47.26 -3.48 62.43
#